data_AF-A0A4Q7YHW0-F1
#
_entry.id   AF-A0A4Q7YHW0-F1
#
_cell.length_a   1.000
_cell.length_b   1.000
_cell.length_c   1.000
_cell.angle_alpha   90.00
_cell.angle_beta   90.00
_cell.angle_gamma   90.00
#
_symmetry.space_group_name_H-M   'P 1'
#
loop_
_entity.id
_entity.type
_entity.pdbx_description
1 polymer ?
#
loop_
_entity_poly.entity_id
_entity_poly.type
_entity_poly.pdbx_seq_one_letter_code
_entity_poly.pdbx_strand_id
1 'polypeptide(L)'
;MTEQAEELKCLENRTGECSGAVKYRAPLSGTGRSFPRCDAHWAARLKKQKEIRNRYAPASDVPPRGFDPTFCGESWDEDRSIA
;
A
#
# COMPACT_ATOMS: atom_id res chain seq x y z
N MET A 1 -7.53 30.95 18.20
CA MET A 1 -6.79 30.38 17.05
C MET A 1 -7.79 29.59 16.24
N THR A 2 -8.38 30.19 15.22
CA THR A 2 -9.32 29.47 14.34
C THR A 2 -8.50 28.54 13.46
N GLU A 3 -8.52 27.26 13.80
CA GLU A 3 -8.07 26.17 12.95
C GLU A 3 -8.83 26.32 11.62
N GLN A 4 -8.16 26.86 10.60
CA GLN A 4 -8.68 26.77 9.25
C GLN A 4 -8.66 25.30 8.90
N ALA A 5 -9.81 24.65 9.02
CA ALA A 5 -10.04 23.34 8.46
C ALA A 5 -9.90 23.49 6.95
N GLU A 6 -8.67 23.35 6.46
CA GLU A 6 -8.37 23.24 5.03
C GLU A 6 -9.30 22.17 4.50
N GLU A 7 -10.12 22.51 3.50
CA GLU A 7 -11.09 21.59 2.93
C GLU A 7 -10.31 20.41 2.30
N LEU A 8 -10.22 19.32 3.06
CA LEU A 8 -9.39 18.18 2.70
C LEU A 8 -9.92 17.58 1.41
N LYS A 9 -9.17 17.74 0.32
CA LYS A 9 -9.49 17.11 -0.95
C LYS A 9 -8.99 15.67 -0.96
N CYS A 10 -9.88 14.72 -1.27
CA CYS A 10 -9.47 13.32 -1.41
C CYS A 10 -8.42 13.18 -2.52
N LEU A 11 -7.32 12.49 -2.24
CA LEU A 11 -6.25 12.20 -3.21
C LEU A 11 -6.76 11.48 -4.47
N GLU A 12 -7.78 10.63 -4.30
CA GLU A 12 -8.34 9.75 -5.33
C GLU A 12 -9.62 10.34 -5.97
N ASN A 13 -9.84 11.65 -5.86
CA ASN A 13 -11.01 12.34 -6.41
C ASN A 13 -11.19 12.23 -7.94
N ARG A 14 -10.14 11.83 -8.66
CA ARG A 14 -10.19 11.63 -10.12
C ARG A 14 -10.68 10.25 -10.51
N THR A 15 -10.78 9.33 -9.56
CA THR A 15 -11.05 7.91 -9.79
C THR A 15 -12.30 7.48 -9.02
N GLY A 16 -13.42 7.41 -9.73
CA GLY A 16 -14.71 7.02 -9.16
C GLY A 16 -15.34 8.09 -8.27
N GLU A 17 -16.43 7.73 -7.59
CA GLU A 17 -17.18 8.64 -6.73
C GLU A 17 -16.62 8.65 -5.31
N CYS A 18 -16.31 9.83 -4.79
CA CYS A 18 -15.96 10.00 -3.39
C CYS A 18 -17.21 9.87 -2.52
N SER A 19 -17.09 9.16 -1.40
CA SER A 19 -18.15 9.06 -0.39
C SER A 19 -17.57 8.97 1.02
N GLY A 20 -18.23 9.65 1.96
CA GLY A 20 -17.81 9.77 3.35
C GLY A 20 -16.79 10.90 3.62
N ALA A 21 -16.32 10.97 4.86
CA ALA A 21 -15.47 12.06 5.30
C ALA A 21 -14.03 11.90 4.80
N VAL A 22 -13.42 12.99 4.32
CA VAL A 22 -12.00 13.00 3.95
C VAL A 22 -11.17 13.23 5.20
N LYS A 23 -10.25 12.30 5.48
CA LYS A 23 -9.32 12.37 6.61
C LYS A 23 -7.92 11.98 6.16
N TYR A 24 -6.90 12.48 6.85
CA TYR A 24 -5.54 11.98 6.67
C TYR A 24 -5.46 10.52 7.12
N ARG A 25 -5.07 9.64 6.22
CA ARG A 25 -4.91 8.20 6.47
C ARG A 25 -3.43 7.83 6.30
N ALA A 26 -2.92 7.04 7.25
CA ALA A 26 -1.56 6.53 7.22
C ALA A 26 -1.30 5.66 5.97
N PRO A 27 -0.05 5.61 5.48
CA PRO A 27 0.31 4.78 4.34
C PRO A 27 0.46 3.32 4.81
N LEU A 28 -0.03 2.38 4.00
CA LEU A 28 0.14 0.94 4.28
C LEU A 28 1.56 0.42 3.94
N SER A 29 2.42 1.29 3.39
CA SER A 29 3.82 1.01 3.02
C SER A 29 4.85 1.44 4.06
N GLY A 30 4.44 1.99 5.21
CA GLY A 30 5.36 2.34 6.30
C GLY A 30 6.19 3.62 6.11
N THR A 31 5.93 4.43 5.08
CA THR A 31 6.72 5.64 4.77
C THR A 31 6.49 6.83 5.72
N GLY A 32 5.65 6.68 6.75
CA GLY A 32 5.36 7.72 7.75
C GLY A 32 4.51 8.90 7.26
N ARG A 33 4.24 9.04 5.95
CA ARG A 33 3.46 10.15 5.37
C ARG A 33 1.97 9.81 5.29
N SER A 34 1.10 10.64 5.86
CA SER A 34 -0.35 10.48 5.73
C SER A 34 -0.90 11.23 4.51
N PHE A 35 -1.94 10.67 3.90
CA PHE A 35 -2.57 11.25 2.69
C PHE A 35 -4.09 11.37 2.87
N PRO A 36 -4.72 12.44 2.36
CA PRO A 36 -6.16 12.65 2.52
C PRO A 36 -6.96 11.68 1.65
N ARG A 37 -7.84 10.89 2.27
CA ARG A 37 -8.75 9.96 1.58
C ARG A 37 -10.14 9.99 2.19
N CYS A 38 -11.17 9.88 1.34
CA CYS A 38 -12.53 9.63 1.80
C CYS A 38 -12.67 8.20 2.34
N ASP A 39 -13.74 7.94 3.10
CA ASP A 39 -13.96 6.63 3.70
C ASP A 39 -14.10 5.51 2.66
N ALA A 40 -14.75 5.80 1.53
CA ALA A 40 -14.89 4.84 0.43
C ALA A 40 -13.53 4.42 -0.17
N HIS A 41 -12.68 5.40 -0.54
CA HIS A 41 -11.34 5.10 -1.07
C HIS A 41 -10.43 4.46 -0.02
N TRP A 42 -10.60 4.80 1.25
CA TRP A 42 -9.86 4.13 2.32
C TRP A 42 -10.23 2.64 2.44
N ALA A 43 -11.53 2.32 2.40
CA ALA A 43 -12.00 0.94 2.39
C ALA A 43 -11.51 0.15 1.16
N ALA A 44 -11.56 0.77 -0.03
CA ALA A 44 -11.03 0.19 -1.25
C ALA A 44 -9.52 -0.10 -1.15
N ARG A 45 -8.74 0.82 -0.59
CA ARG A 45 -7.30 0.66 -0.40
C ARG A 45 -6.96 -0.48 0.57
N LEU A 46 -7.74 -0.64 1.64
CA LEU A 46 -7.60 -1.75 2.58
C LEU A 46 -7.93 -3.10 1.94
N LYS A 47 -9.03 -3.15 1.16
CA LYS A 47 -9.40 -4.35 0.39
C LYS A 47 -8.28 -4.75 -0.56
N LYS A 48 -7.75 -3.80 -1.33
CA LYS A 48 -6.62 -4.03 -2.24
C LYS A 48 -5.37 -4.52 -1.50
N GLN A 49 -5.08 -3.97 -0.32
CA GLN A 49 -3.95 -4.45 0.49
C GLN A 49 -4.13 -5.90 0.93
N LYS A 50 -5.36 -6.28 1.32
CA LYS A 50 -5.68 -7.66 1.69
C LYS A 50 -5.52 -8.60 0.50
N GLU A 51 -5.99 -8.21 -0.68
CA GLU A 51 -5.81 -8.97 -1.92
C GLU A 51 -4.32 -9.17 -2.26
N ILE A 52 -3.51 -8.10 -2.15
CA ILE A 52 -2.07 -8.16 -2.38
C ILE A 52 -1.41 -9.12 -1.39
N ARG A 53 -1.72 -9.00 -0.08
CA ARG A 53 -1.17 -9.89 0.94
C ARG A 53 -1.56 -11.36 0.73
N ASN A 54 -2.79 -11.60 0.27
CA ASN A 54 -3.25 -12.95 -0.02
C ASN A 54 -2.57 -13.54 -1.27
N ARG A 55 -2.32 -12.70 -2.29
CA ARG A 55 -1.66 -13.13 -3.53
C ARG A 55 -0.15 -13.32 -3.34
N TYR A 56 0.47 -12.43 -2.58
CA TYR A 56 1.88 -12.41 -2.27
C TYR A 56 2.04 -12.54 -0.77
N ALA A 57 1.91 -13.77 -0.27
CA ALA A 57 2.14 -14.04 1.13
C ALA A 57 3.57 -13.57 1.49
N PRO A 58 3.74 -12.79 2.56
CA PRO A 58 5.03 -12.16 2.90
C PRO A 58 6.15 -13.15 3.28
N ALA A 59 5.86 -14.44 3.33
CA ALA A 59 6.79 -15.54 3.61
C ALA A 59 6.84 -16.56 2.46
N SER A 60 6.58 -16.13 1.22
CA SER A 60 6.76 -17.01 0.07
C SER A 60 8.24 -17.06 -0.29
N ASP A 61 8.95 -18.04 0.28
CA ASP A 61 10.33 -18.41 -0.11
C ASP A 61 10.39 -18.97 -1.55
N VAL A 62 9.22 -19.12 -2.19
CA VAL A 62 9.08 -19.59 -3.56
C VAL A 62 9.05 -18.40 -4.53
N PRO A 63 10.00 -18.33 -5.48
CA PRO A 63 9.99 -17.30 -6.51
C PRO A 63 8.77 -17.44 -7.44
N PRO A 64 8.33 -16.32 -8.05
CA PRO A 64 7.28 -16.37 -9.06
C PRO A 64 7.72 -17.20 -10.26
N ARG A 65 6.75 -17.85 -10.92
CA ARG A 65 7.01 -18.65 -12.13
C ARG A 65 7.64 -17.77 -13.21
N GLY A 66 8.85 -18.13 -13.65
CA GLY A 66 9.63 -17.36 -14.63
C GLY A 66 10.70 -16.46 -14.03
N PHE A 67 10.88 -16.47 -12.70
CA PHE A 67 12.09 -15.94 -12.08
C PHE A 67 13.30 -16.76 -12.53
N ASP A 68 14.30 -16.08 -13.06
CA ASP A 68 15.59 -16.66 -13.44
C ASP A 68 16.66 -16.01 -12.55
N PRO A 69 17.24 -16.72 -11.58
CA PRO A 69 18.27 -16.17 -10.69
C PRO A 69 19.56 -15.77 -11.42
N THR A 70 19.74 -16.20 -12.67
CA THR A 70 20.89 -15.84 -13.51
C THR A 70 20.63 -14.57 -14.31
N PHE A 71 19.37 -14.13 -14.40
CA PHE A 71 18.99 -12.86 -15.01
C PHE A 71 19.24 -11.72 -14.01
N CYS A 72 20.15 -10.81 -14.35
CA CYS A 72 20.64 -9.72 -13.48
C CYS A 72 21.37 -10.12 -12.19
N GLY A 73 21.61 -11.42 -11.93
CA GLY A 73 22.37 -11.89 -10.76
C GLY A 73 21.65 -11.71 -9.42
N GLU A 74 20.31 -11.63 -9.44
CA GLU A 74 19.50 -11.47 -8.23
C GLU A 74 19.10 -12.84 -7.66
N SER A 75 19.15 -13.00 -6.33
CA SER A 75 18.59 -14.16 -5.63
C SER A 75 17.20 -13.84 -5.09
N TRP A 76 16.28 -14.80 -5.15
CA TRP A 76 14.95 -14.66 -4.54
C TRP A 76 15.01 -14.75 -3.01
N ASP A 77 15.93 -15.57 -2.51
CA ASP A 77 16.25 -15.67 -1.09
C ASP A 77 17.58 -14.95 -0.85
N GLU A 78 17.55 -13.91 -0.02
CA GLU A 78 18.77 -13.40 0.58
C GLU A 78 19.00 -14.27 1.81
N ASP A 79 19.95 -15.21 1.71
CA ASP A 79 20.36 -16.07 2.82
C ASP A 79 20.49 -15.22 4.10
N ARG A 80 19.51 -15.35 5.00
CA ARG A 80 19.54 -14.73 6.32
C ARG A 80 20.18 -15.69 7.31
N SER A 81 21.33 -16.25 6.98
CA SER A 81 22.17 -16.87 8.00
C SER A 81 22.66 -15.77 8.95
N ILE A 82 21.89 -15.57 10.02
CA ILE A 82 22.32 -14.80 11.17
C ILE A 82 23.34 -15.72 11.87
N ALA A 83 24.62 -15.44 11.66
CA ALA A 83 25.72 -15.98 12.45
C ALA A 83 25.79 -15.29 13.82
#